data_AF-A0A2N2G4G6-F1
#
_entry.id   AF-A0A2N2G4G6-F1
#
_cell.length_a   1.000
_cell.length_b   1.000
_cell.length_c   1.000
_cell.angle_alpha   90.00
_cell.angle_beta   90.00
_cell.angle_gamma   90.00
#
_symmetry.space_group_name_H-M   'P 1'
#
loop_
_entity.id
_entity.type
_entity.pdbx_description
1 polymer ?
#
loop_
_entity_poly.entity_id
_entity_poly.type
_entity_poly.pdbx_seq_one_letter_code
_entity_poly.pdbx_strand_id
1 'polypeptide(L)'
;MKDIQGQRDYRRINIKKVGVKNISYPVTVLDKARKTQKTVATVNMYVNLPHQFKGTHMSRFVEILNRFHGEINLKSFHRILEEMKIKLQAEAA
;
A
#
# COMPACT_ATOMS: atom_id res chain seq x y z
N MET A 1 -8.49 -21.22 6.58
CA MET A 1 -7.50 -20.61 7.50
C MET A 1 -8.22 -19.52 8.30
N LYS A 2 -7.96 -19.38 9.61
CA LYS A 2 -8.64 -18.38 10.44
C LYS A 2 -8.04 -17.00 10.20
N ASP A 3 -8.87 -15.97 10.00
CA ASP A 3 -8.41 -14.59 9.92
C ASP A 3 -8.00 -14.11 11.32
N ILE A 4 -6.69 -13.98 11.56
CA ILE A 4 -6.13 -13.47 12.81
C ILE A 4 -6.01 -11.94 12.77
N GLN A 5 -5.81 -11.35 11.60
CA GLN A 5 -5.50 -9.93 11.43
C GLN A 5 -6.76 -9.07 11.57
N GLY A 6 -7.89 -9.53 11.02
CA GLY A 6 -9.19 -8.90 11.17
C GLY A 6 -9.85 -9.10 12.55
N GLN A 7 -9.23 -9.83 13.47
CA GLN A 7 -9.80 -10.01 14.82
C GLN A 7 -9.73 -8.74 15.65
N ARG A 8 -10.67 -8.63 16.58
CA ARG A 8 -10.72 -7.54 17.54
C ARG A 8 -9.47 -7.52 18.42
N ASP A 9 -8.82 -6.36 18.50
CA ASP A 9 -7.73 -6.12 19.46
C ASP A 9 -8.28 -5.46 20.73
N TYR A 10 -7.93 -6.06 21.88
CA TYR A 10 -8.38 -5.62 23.20
C TYR A 10 -7.35 -4.73 23.92
N ARG A 11 -6.13 -4.61 23.37
CA ARG A 11 -5.04 -3.81 23.96
C ARG A 11 -5.29 -2.30 23.85
N ARG A 12 -6.19 -1.88 22.96
CA ARG A 12 -6.53 -0.47 22.68
C ARG A 12 -5.31 0.38 22.26
N ILE A 13 -4.35 -0.22 21.56
CA ILE A 13 -3.15 0.47 21.07
C ILE A 13 -3.32 0.71 19.56
N ASN A 14 -3.29 1.98 19.14
CA ASN A 14 -3.23 2.34 17.73
C ASN A 14 -1.82 2.10 17.19
N ILE A 15 -1.70 1.50 15.99
CA ILE A 15 -0.42 1.44 15.29
C ILE A 15 -0.34 2.60 14.31
N LYS A 16 0.62 3.51 14.52
CA LYS A 16 0.82 4.67 13.65
C LYS A 16 1.13 4.30 12.21
N LYS A 17 1.88 3.21 12.01
CA LYS A 17 2.39 2.80 10.70
C LYS A 17 2.58 1.28 10.63
N VAL A 18 1.83 0.62 9.76
CA VAL A 18 1.98 -0.80 9.46
C VAL A 18 1.89 -1.03 7.96
N GLY A 19 2.68 -1.97 7.44
CA GLY A 19 2.66 -2.33 6.02
C GLY A 19 3.93 -3.03 5.57
N VAL A 20 4.32 -2.76 4.33
CA VAL A 20 5.40 -3.43 3.62
C VAL A 20 6.52 -2.45 3.26
N LYS A 21 7.76 -2.94 3.32
CA LYS A 21 8.97 -2.15 3.09
C LYS A 21 9.88 -2.89 2.12
N ASN A 22 10.65 -2.14 1.33
CA ASN A 22 11.67 -2.63 0.42
C ASN A 22 11.12 -3.57 -0.67
N ILE A 23 9.92 -3.27 -1.19
CA ILE A 23 9.38 -4.03 -2.33
C ILE A 23 10.04 -3.52 -3.61
N SER A 24 10.76 -4.40 -4.31
CA SER A 24 11.21 -4.12 -5.68
C SER A 24 10.05 -4.30 -6.65
N TYR A 25 9.71 -3.24 -7.40
CA TYR A 25 8.57 -3.25 -8.30
C TYR A 25 8.86 -2.49 -9.61
N PRO A 26 8.50 -3.04 -10.78
CA PRO A 26 8.70 -2.37 -12.06
C PRO A 26 7.76 -1.16 -12.18
N VAL A 27 8.31 -0.02 -12.61
CA VAL A 27 7.58 1.24 -12.81
C VAL A 27 7.93 1.88 -14.14
N THR A 28 7.05 2.78 -14.56
CA THR A 28 7.18 3.55 -15.80
C THR A 28 7.20 5.04 -15.46
N VAL A 29 8.31 5.72 -15.74
CA VAL A 29 8.50 7.14 -15.40
C VAL A 29 8.66 7.99 -16.67
N LEU A 30 8.31 9.28 -16.58
CA LEU A 30 8.59 10.25 -17.63
C LEU A 30 10.00 10.83 -17.42
N ASP A 31 10.81 10.81 -18.46
CA ASP A 31 12.11 11.49 -18.47
C ASP A 31 11.97 13.00 -18.74
N LYS A 32 13.08 13.73 -18.63
CA LYS A 32 13.11 15.18 -18.92
C LYS A 32 12.80 15.53 -20.38
N ALA A 33 13.00 14.59 -21.30
CA ALA A 33 12.69 14.72 -22.72
C ALA A 33 11.24 14.31 -23.05
N ARG A 34 10.39 14.10 -22.03
CA ARG A 34 8.99 13.63 -22.13
C ARG A 34 8.85 12.25 -22.81
N LYS A 35 9.89 11.43 -22.76
CA LYS A 35 9.84 10.02 -23.14
C LYS A 35 9.56 9.15 -21.93
N THR A 36 9.04 7.96 -22.22
CA THR A 36 8.68 6.97 -21.21
C THR A 36 9.86 6.04 -20.96
N GLN A 37 10.29 5.89 -19.71
CA GLN A 37 11.37 4.99 -19.29
C GLN A 37 10.83 3.92 -18.33
N LYS A 38 11.16 2.66 -18.60
CA LYS A 38 10.91 1.53 -17.70
C LYS A 38 12.09 1.34 -16.76
N THR A 39 11.82 1.20 -15.47
CA THR A 39 12.85 0.98 -14.44
C THR A 39 12.27 0.15 -13.28
N VAL A 40 13.10 -0.17 -12.29
CA VAL A 40 12.67 -0.85 -11.05
C VAL A 40 12.77 0.15 -9.89
N ALA A 41 11.66 0.34 -9.20
CA ALA A 41 11.58 1.16 -7.99
C ALA A 41 11.65 0.29 -6.73
N THR A 42 12.11 0.90 -5.64
CA THR A 42 11.95 0.35 -4.29
C THR A 42 10.80 1.07 -3.61
N VAL A 43 9.75 0.33 -3.23
CA VAL A 43 8.50 0.87 -2.72
C VAL A 43 8.32 0.52 -1.26
N ASN A 44 7.89 1.51 -0.48
CA ASN A 44 7.46 1.34 0.90
C ASN A 44 6.02 1.84 1.02
N MET A 45 5.13 1.03 1.59
CA MET A 45 3.70 1.33 1.69
C MET A 45 3.20 1.04 3.09
N TYR A 46 2.44 1.97 3.64
CA TYR A 46 1.97 1.87 5.01
C TYR A 46 0.60 2.51 5.17
N VAL A 47 -0.10 2.09 6.21
CA VAL A 47 -1.34 2.70 6.67
C VAL A 47 -1.34 2.81 8.19
N ASN A 48 -2.22 3.64 8.75
CA ASN A 48 -2.53 3.53 10.18
C ASN A 48 -3.40 2.29 10.43
N LEU A 49 -3.22 1.65 11.58
CA LEU A 49 -4.09 0.57 12.04
C LEU A 49 -4.90 1.04 13.24
N PRO A 50 -6.23 1.22 13.10
CA PRO A 50 -7.11 1.49 14.23
C PRO A 50 -6.99 0.38 15.28
N HIS A 51 -7.04 0.73 16.57
CA HIS A 51 -6.88 -0.19 17.69
C HIS A 51 -7.89 -1.35 17.74
N GLN A 52 -8.92 -1.32 16.88
CA GLN A 52 -9.92 -2.38 16.81
C GLN A 52 -9.42 -3.61 16.05
N PHE A 53 -8.36 -3.50 15.25
CA PHE A 53 -7.80 -4.61 14.48
C PHE A 53 -6.51 -5.12 15.11
N LYS A 54 -6.33 -6.45 15.16
CA LYS A 54 -5.07 -7.08 15.60
C LYS A 54 -3.91 -6.90 14.62
N GLY A 55 -4.20 -6.74 13.33
CA GLY A 55 -3.18 -6.57 12.30
C GLY A 55 -3.76 -6.11 10.96
N THR A 56 -2.86 -5.79 10.03
CA THR A 56 -3.22 -5.48 8.64
C THR A 56 -2.97 -6.68 7.74
N HIS A 57 -3.71 -6.77 6.63
CA HIS A 57 -3.52 -7.81 5.63
C HIS A 57 -2.39 -7.45 4.66
N MET A 58 -1.20 -8.00 4.92
CA MET A 58 0.02 -7.69 4.17
C MET A 58 -0.09 -7.98 2.67
N SER A 59 -0.82 -9.03 2.27
CA SER A 59 -1.01 -9.37 0.85
C SER A 59 -1.76 -8.27 0.07
N ARG A 60 -2.67 -7.54 0.74
CA ARG A 60 -3.47 -6.49 0.11
C ARG A 60 -2.61 -5.34 -0.42
N PHE A 61 -1.44 -5.07 0.18
CA PHE A 61 -0.50 -4.06 -0.36
C PHE A 61 0.03 -4.46 -1.73
N VAL A 62 0.42 -5.73 -1.88
CA VAL A 62 0.93 -6.27 -3.15
C VAL A 62 -0.20 -6.40 -4.18
N GLU A 63 -1.40 -6.79 -3.76
CA GLU A 63 -2.59 -6.80 -4.62
C GLU A 63 -2.89 -5.42 -5.21
N ILE A 64 -2.80 -4.36 -4.39
CA ILE A 64 -2.97 -2.98 -4.85
C ILE A 64 -1.87 -2.63 -5.86
N LEU A 65 -0.59 -2.88 -5.56
CA LEU A 65 0.51 -2.61 -6.50
C LEU A 65 0.30 -3.30 -7.85
N ASN A 66 -0.11 -4.57 -7.82
CA ASN A 66 -0.37 -5.37 -9.03
C ASN A 66 -1.54 -4.83 -9.84
N ARG A 67 -2.59 -4.27 -9.19
CA ARG A 67 -3.70 -3.63 -9.90
C ARG A 67 -3.24 -2.43 -10.73
N PHE A 68 -2.24 -1.69 -10.24
CA PHE A 68 -1.69 -0.52 -10.93
C PHE A 68 -0.44 -0.85 -11.76
N HIS A 69 -0.18 -2.13 -12.06
CA HIS A 69 0.97 -2.55 -12.85
C HIS A 69 1.05 -1.81 -14.19
N GLY A 70 2.23 -1.27 -14.52
CA GLY A 70 2.46 -0.52 -15.76
C GLY A 70 1.89 0.91 -15.78
N GLU A 71 0.95 1.24 -14.88
CA GLU A 71 0.30 2.55 -14.79
C GLU A 71 0.79 3.40 -13.61
N ILE A 72 1.75 2.93 -12.82
CA ILE A 72 2.32 3.70 -11.71
C ILE A 72 3.04 4.93 -12.27
N ASN A 73 2.37 6.07 -12.20
CA ASN A 73 2.89 7.38 -12.55
C ASN A 73 2.39 8.40 -11.51
N LEU A 74 2.95 9.61 -11.52
CA LEU A 74 2.58 10.66 -10.55
C LEU A 74 1.09 11.01 -10.59
N LYS A 75 0.44 10.90 -11.75
CA LYS A 75 -0.99 11.18 -11.88
C LYS A 75 -1.86 10.08 -11.27
N SER A 76 -1.45 8.82 -11.33
CA SER A 76 -2.21 7.69 -10.74
C SER A 76 -1.91 7.43 -9.26
N PHE A 77 -0.86 8.04 -8.71
CA PHE A 77 -0.40 7.79 -7.34
C PHE A 77 -1.45 8.08 -6.26
N HIS A 78 -2.26 9.13 -6.43
CA HIS A 78 -3.35 9.43 -5.50
C HIS A 78 -4.40 8.30 -5.42
N ARG A 79 -4.68 7.62 -6.53
CA ARG A 79 -5.62 6.49 -6.59
C ARG A 79 -5.06 5.28 -5.84
N ILE A 80 -3.74 5.08 -5.85
CA ILE A 80 -3.09 4.02 -5.07
C ILE A 80 -3.31 4.26 -3.57
N LEU A 81 -3.09 5.49 -3.09
CA LEU A 81 -3.30 5.85 -1.69
C LEU A 81 -4.76 5.72 -1.25
N GLU A 82 -5.70 6.08 -2.13
CA GLU A 82 -7.12 5.92 -1.89
C GLU A 82 -7.53 4.44 -1.79
N GLU A 83 -7.09 3.61 -2.73
CA GLU A 83 -7.31 2.16 -2.70
C GLU A 83 -6.70 1.52 -1.45
N MET A 84 -5.52 1.98 -1.00
CA MET A 84 -4.92 1.53 0.27
C MET A 84 -5.83 1.78 1.45
N LYS A 85 -6.33 3.01 1.64
CA LYS A 85 -7.24 3.34 2.75
C LYS A 85 -8.50 2.48 2.72
N ILE A 86 -9.12 2.32 1.56
CA ILE A 86 -10.36 1.57 1.40
C ILE A 86 -10.16 0.06 1.65
N LYS A 87 -9.18 -0.57 0.98
CA LYS A 87 -8.95 -2.02 1.07
C LYS A 87 -8.37 -2.47 2.40
N LEU A 88 -7.63 -1.59 3.08
CA LEU A 88 -7.01 -1.88 4.37
C LEU A 88 -7.83 -1.34 5.55
N GLN A 89 -8.99 -0.72 5.31
CA GLN A 89 -9.87 -0.15 6.34
C GLN A 89 -9.11 0.81 7.29
N ALA A 90 -8.33 1.70 6.67
CA ALA A 90 -7.47 2.65 7.35
C ALA A 90 -7.92 4.09 7.09
N GLU A 91 -7.59 4.99 8.01
CA GLU A 91 -7.96 6.42 7.92
C GLU A 91 -6.91 7.23 7.15
N ALA A 92 -5.65 6.77 7.18
CA ALA A 92 -4.48 7.41 6.59
C ALA A 92 -3.55 6.39 5.91
N ALA A 93 -2.93 6.81 4.79
CA ALA A 93 -1.96 6.07 3.98
C ALA A 93 -0.79 6.98 3.61
#